data_AF-A0A6P2Z8K5-F1
#
_entry.id   AF-A0A6P2Z8K5-F1
#
_cell.length_a   1.000
_cell.length_b   1.000
_cell.length_c   1.000
_cell.angle_alpha   90.00
_cell.angle_beta   90.00
_cell.angle_gamma   90.00
#
_symmetry.space_group_name_H-M   'P 1'
#
loop_
_entity.id
_entity.type
_entity.pdbx_description
1 polymer ?
#
loop_
_entity_poly.entity_id
_entity_poly.type
_entity_poly.pdbx_seq_one_letter_code
_entity_poly.pdbx_strand_id
1 'polypeptide(L)'
;MMRAAARRPVLAAGAGGPRRLRPLFHDASMPKKNLVYIQSLRNGAADRAGQPVAYRGGTRYMKAPLEYLVERLNDSPLGERYTLKGVIVDDDDGSPADRAKVADYGFARTPGRPWILPEGLTVQGRPVDELFCTIASTYRRLPRDARERVAGKQAFERRLLERLLELDADVVVLDGLLVILDELVRPGARFHRRIANIHPGITADGSPYQRRGAWATLDALHGARGERVDWSNGTTSSVEPVMMTGASFHYVDNGIDSGEVICDVLDTPIAPDDTILELRWNNFQRSLFPALERGLHVLADRHDAGAL
;
A
#
# COMPACT_ATOMS: atom_id res chain seq x y z
N MET A 1 -44.63 -57.82 -33.03
CA MET A 1 -43.92 -56.74 -32.32
C MET A 1 -44.20 -55.43 -33.02
N MET A 2 -45.24 -54.72 -32.58
CA MET A 2 -45.76 -53.49 -33.19
C MET A 2 -45.13 -52.26 -32.53
N ARG A 3 -44.57 -51.35 -33.34
CA ARG A 3 -44.13 -50.02 -32.92
C ARG A 3 -45.34 -49.10 -32.82
N ALA A 4 -45.52 -48.46 -31.65
CA ALA A 4 -46.50 -47.41 -31.45
C ALA A 4 -45.80 -46.06 -31.21
N ALA A 5 -46.33 -45.03 -31.88
CA ALA A 5 -45.81 -43.68 -31.97
C ALA A 5 -45.99 -42.88 -30.66
N ALA A 6 -44.96 -42.14 -30.26
CA ALA A 6 -45.03 -41.16 -29.18
C ALA A 6 -45.18 -39.73 -29.74
N ARG A 7 -46.18 -39.03 -29.21
CA ARG A 7 -46.61 -37.67 -29.55
C ARG A 7 -45.55 -36.63 -29.17
N ARG A 8 -45.33 -35.64 -30.04
CA ARG A 8 -44.63 -34.39 -29.71
C ARG A 8 -45.56 -33.43 -28.97
N PRO A 9 -45.08 -32.72 -27.93
CA PRO A 9 -45.65 -31.44 -27.55
C PRO A 9 -44.75 -30.26 -27.95
N VAL A 10 -45.46 -29.27 -28.46
CA VAL A 10 -45.15 -27.88 -28.81
C VAL A 10 -44.16 -27.18 -27.88
N LEU A 11 -43.14 -26.53 -28.48
CA LEU A 11 -42.28 -25.54 -27.82
C LEU A 11 -43.06 -24.22 -27.64
N ALA A 12 -43.30 -23.83 -26.38
CA ALA A 12 -43.74 -22.49 -26.03
C ALA A 12 -42.53 -21.56 -25.93
N ALA A 13 -42.53 -20.51 -26.75
CA ALA A 13 -41.54 -19.43 -26.70
C ALA A 13 -41.74 -18.57 -25.45
N GLY A 14 -40.83 -18.68 -24.49
CA GLY A 14 -40.73 -17.77 -23.34
C GLY A 14 -39.86 -16.56 -23.72
N ALA A 15 -40.47 -15.38 -23.72
CA ALA A 15 -39.81 -14.10 -23.99
C ALA A 15 -38.71 -13.80 -22.96
N GLY A 16 -37.45 -13.86 -23.39
CA GLY A 16 -36.29 -13.38 -22.64
C GLY A 16 -36.14 -11.86 -22.81
N GLY A 17 -36.70 -11.08 -21.88
CA GLY A 17 -36.34 -9.67 -21.72
C GLY A 17 -34.95 -9.53 -21.09
N PRO A 18 -34.23 -8.43 -21.33
CA PRO A 18 -32.87 -8.25 -20.82
C PRO A 18 -32.90 -8.20 -19.29
N ARG A 19 -32.11 -9.07 -18.64
CA ARG A 19 -31.82 -8.97 -17.21
C ARG A 19 -31.12 -7.62 -16.97
N ARG A 20 -31.90 -6.62 -16.56
CA ARG A 20 -31.35 -5.39 -15.97
C ARG A 20 -30.56 -5.82 -14.74
N LEU A 21 -29.24 -5.63 -14.80
CA LEU A 21 -28.38 -5.63 -13.63
C LEU A 21 -29.01 -4.66 -12.63
N ARG A 22 -29.45 -5.18 -11.48
CA ARG A 22 -29.86 -4.32 -10.37
C ARG A 22 -28.63 -3.52 -9.95
N PRO A 23 -28.73 -2.20 -9.74
CA PRO A 23 -27.67 -1.48 -9.06
C PRO A 23 -27.49 -2.15 -7.69
N LEU A 24 -26.26 -2.53 -7.35
CA LEU A 24 -25.90 -2.79 -5.96
C LEU A 24 -26.03 -1.46 -5.23
N PHE A 25 -27.23 -1.18 -4.72
CA PHE A 25 -27.42 -0.10 -3.77
C PHE A 25 -26.65 -0.52 -2.51
N HIS A 26 -25.59 0.24 -2.20
CA HIS A 26 -24.93 0.16 -0.91
C HIS A 26 -25.96 0.52 0.15
N ASP A 27 -26.26 -0.42 1.05
CA ASP A 27 -27.12 -0.16 2.19
C ASP A 27 -26.36 0.82 3.12
N ALA A 28 -26.88 2.04 3.24
CA ALA A 28 -26.33 3.10 4.10
C ALA A 28 -26.34 2.72 5.60
N SER A 29 -26.74 1.50 5.94
CA SER A 29 -26.77 0.91 7.28
C SER A 29 -25.46 0.26 7.74
N MET A 30 -24.53 -0.06 6.82
CA MET A 30 -23.26 -0.70 7.20
C MET A 30 -22.29 0.31 7.83
N PRO A 31 -21.78 0.06 9.04
CA PRO A 31 -20.83 0.98 9.67
C PRO A 31 -19.53 1.06 8.86
N LYS A 32 -18.94 2.26 8.80
CA LYS A 32 -17.63 2.48 8.17
C LYS A 32 -16.57 1.66 8.90
N LYS A 33 -15.69 1.00 8.15
CA LYS A 33 -14.51 0.32 8.71
C LYS A 33 -13.48 1.36 9.19
N ASN A 34 -12.91 1.12 10.35
CA ASN A 34 -11.81 1.90 10.91
C ASN A 34 -10.50 1.52 10.20
N LEU A 35 -9.95 2.46 9.43
CA LEU A 35 -8.68 2.32 8.73
C LEU A 35 -7.55 3.00 9.53
N VAL A 36 -6.46 2.28 9.75
CA VAL A 36 -5.20 2.86 10.27
C VAL A 36 -4.15 2.80 9.18
N TYR A 37 -3.45 3.91 8.98
CA TYR A 37 -2.35 4.04 8.03
C TYR A 37 -1.03 3.96 8.78
N ILE A 38 -0.05 3.21 8.28
CA ILE A 38 1.28 3.10 8.88
C ILE A 38 2.34 3.33 7.82
N GLN A 39 3.30 4.20 8.10
CA GLN A 39 4.43 4.48 7.20
C GLN A 39 5.73 4.69 7.95
N SER A 40 6.84 4.64 7.23
CA SER A 40 8.10 5.24 7.68
C SER A 40 8.27 6.60 7.01
N LEU A 41 8.30 7.69 7.78
CA LEU A 41 8.60 9.05 7.30
C LEU A 41 9.90 9.08 6.51
N ARG A 42 10.95 8.36 6.93
CA ARG A 42 12.20 8.25 6.18
C ARG A 42 12.04 7.61 4.79
N ASN A 43 11.00 6.81 4.55
CA ASN A 43 10.68 6.32 3.21
C ASN A 43 10.03 7.42 2.37
N GLY A 44 8.98 8.07 2.89
CA GLY A 44 8.34 9.20 2.22
C GLY A 44 9.32 10.34 1.91
N ALA A 45 10.25 10.64 2.82
CA ALA A 45 11.31 11.62 2.61
C ALA A 45 12.26 11.22 1.47
N ALA A 46 12.66 9.94 1.41
CA ALA A 46 13.49 9.41 0.32
C ALA A 46 12.78 9.45 -1.04
N ASP A 47 11.45 9.42 -1.04
CA ASP A 47 10.61 9.58 -2.24
C ASP A 47 10.36 11.05 -2.60
N ARG A 48 10.79 12.00 -1.76
CA ARG A 48 10.49 13.44 -1.89
C ARG A 48 8.99 13.75 -1.78
N ALA A 49 8.24 12.97 -0.99
CA ALA A 49 6.81 13.15 -0.78
C ALA A 49 6.47 14.58 -0.31
N GLY A 50 5.43 15.18 -0.90
CA GLY A 50 5.02 16.54 -0.60
C GLY A 50 5.92 17.64 -1.18
N GLN A 51 6.88 17.30 -2.05
CA GLN A 51 7.81 18.26 -2.65
C GLN A 51 7.72 18.30 -4.20
N PRO A 52 8.11 19.44 -4.82
CA PRO A 52 8.39 19.45 -6.24
C PRO A 52 9.65 18.63 -6.56
N VAL A 53 9.56 17.74 -7.54
CA VAL A 53 10.66 16.92 -8.05
C VAL A 53 10.98 17.30 -9.49
N ALA A 54 12.24 17.11 -9.90
CA ALA A 54 12.63 17.21 -11.29
C ALA A 54 11.93 16.14 -12.13
N TYR A 55 11.46 16.53 -13.32
CA TYR A 55 10.76 15.67 -14.26
C TYR A 55 11.02 16.17 -15.69
N ARG A 56 10.98 15.29 -16.69
CA ARG A 56 11.13 15.68 -18.11
C ARG A 56 10.18 16.83 -18.48
N GLY A 57 10.75 17.97 -18.84
CA GLY A 57 10.00 19.17 -19.21
C GLY A 57 9.56 20.06 -18.03
N GLY A 58 10.12 19.89 -16.83
CA GLY A 58 9.96 20.85 -15.73
C GLY A 58 9.98 20.20 -14.34
N THR A 59 8.98 20.54 -13.52
CA THR A 59 8.80 19.95 -12.20
C THR A 59 7.44 19.26 -12.09
N ARG A 60 7.35 18.32 -11.14
CA ARG A 60 6.09 17.67 -10.75
C ARG A 60 5.98 17.64 -9.24
N TYR A 61 4.77 17.80 -8.72
CA TYR A 61 4.52 17.58 -7.30
C TYR A 61 4.49 16.07 -7.02
N MET A 62 5.33 15.60 -6.09
CA MET A 62 5.34 14.22 -5.65
C MET A 62 4.31 14.03 -4.54
N LYS A 63 3.06 13.83 -4.95
CA LYS A 63 1.94 13.51 -4.04
C LYS A 63 2.26 12.26 -3.22
N ALA A 64 2.04 12.34 -1.91
CA ALA A 64 2.20 11.17 -1.03
C ALA A 64 1.04 10.18 -1.23
N PRO A 65 1.24 8.86 -1.07
CA PRO A 65 0.12 7.91 -1.10
C PRO A 65 -0.94 8.18 -0.03
N LEU A 66 -0.53 8.67 1.15
CA LEU A 66 -1.46 9.12 2.20
C LEU A 66 -2.29 10.34 1.76
N GLU A 67 -1.69 11.30 1.07
CA GLU A 67 -2.40 12.47 0.53
C GLU A 67 -3.46 12.02 -0.49
N TYR A 68 -3.08 11.13 -1.42
CA TYR A 68 -4.02 10.54 -2.37
C TYR A 68 -5.17 9.82 -1.65
N LEU A 69 -4.87 8.99 -0.65
CA LEU A 69 -5.88 8.29 0.13
C LEU A 69 -6.85 9.27 0.81
N VAL A 70 -6.34 10.34 1.43
CA VAL A 70 -7.16 11.36 2.07
C VAL A 70 -8.12 12.02 1.08
N GLU A 71 -7.64 12.39 -0.11
CA GLU A 71 -8.50 12.92 -1.17
C GLU A 71 -9.60 11.93 -1.56
N ARG A 72 -9.29 10.64 -1.70
CA ARG A 72 -10.30 9.61 -1.99
C ARG A 72 -11.30 9.42 -0.84
N LEU A 73 -10.86 9.51 0.40
CA LEU A 73 -11.76 9.42 1.57
C LEU A 73 -12.69 10.64 1.71
N ASN A 74 -12.33 11.77 1.12
CA ASN A 74 -13.18 12.96 1.09
C ASN A 74 -14.13 12.96 -0.12
N ASP A 75 -13.61 12.61 -1.30
CA ASP A 75 -14.25 12.96 -2.57
C ASP A 75 -14.73 11.73 -3.38
N SER A 76 -14.77 10.55 -2.77
CA SER A 76 -15.20 9.31 -3.44
C SER A 76 -16.06 8.41 -2.53
N PRO A 77 -16.74 7.38 -3.09
CA PRO A 77 -17.47 6.38 -2.30
C PRO A 77 -16.60 5.66 -1.25
N LEU A 78 -15.26 5.71 -1.37
CA LEU A 78 -14.37 5.16 -0.36
C LEU A 78 -14.58 5.81 1.02
N GLY A 79 -14.93 7.10 1.04
CA GLY A 79 -15.26 7.85 2.25
C GLY A 79 -16.51 7.35 2.96
N GLU A 80 -17.42 6.67 2.25
CA GLU A 80 -18.60 6.03 2.83
C GLU A 80 -18.28 4.66 3.43
N ARG A 81 -17.14 4.06 3.07
CA ARG A 81 -16.73 2.72 3.50
C ARG A 81 -15.71 2.74 4.64
N TYR A 82 -14.91 3.79 4.75
CA TYR A 82 -13.81 3.87 5.70
C TYR A 82 -13.81 5.16 6.50
N THR A 83 -13.33 5.07 7.74
CA THR A 83 -12.92 6.23 8.54
C THR A 83 -11.41 6.12 8.80
N LEU A 84 -10.62 7.14 8.45
CA LEU A 84 -9.21 7.17 8.83
C LEU A 84 -9.09 7.50 10.33
N LYS A 85 -8.60 6.54 11.12
CA LYS A 85 -8.56 6.63 12.59
C LYS A 85 -7.20 7.07 13.12
N GLY A 86 -6.12 6.78 12.40
CA GLY A 86 -4.78 7.16 12.81
C GLY A 86 -3.77 7.00 11.69
N VAL A 87 -2.69 7.77 11.78
CA VAL A 87 -1.50 7.69 10.93
C VAL A 87 -0.31 7.40 11.84
N ILE A 88 0.20 6.18 11.82
CA ILE A 88 1.32 5.76 12.64
C ILE A 88 2.62 5.93 11.87
N VAL A 89 3.62 6.52 12.51
CA VAL A 89 4.99 6.62 11.99
C VAL A 89 5.97 5.92 12.93
N ASP A 90 6.97 5.24 12.37
CA ASP A 90 7.93 4.43 13.16
C ASP A 90 9.31 5.08 13.34
N ASP A 91 9.52 6.25 12.76
CA ASP A 91 10.77 6.99 12.80
C ASP A 91 11.11 7.47 14.22
N ASP A 92 12.39 7.39 14.52
CA ASP A 92 12.91 7.56 15.87
C ASP A 92 13.77 8.83 15.95
N ASP A 93 13.28 9.85 16.66
CA ASP A 93 14.00 11.11 16.85
C ASP A 93 15.32 10.95 17.62
N GLY A 94 15.43 9.90 18.43
CA GLY A 94 16.66 9.50 19.10
C GLY A 94 17.67 8.83 18.16
N SER A 95 17.26 8.33 16.99
CA SER A 95 18.14 7.70 15.99
C SER A 95 18.84 8.76 15.12
N PRO A 96 20.19 8.84 15.13
CA PRO A 96 20.91 9.75 14.25
C PRO A 96 20.65 9.47 12.76
N ALA A 97 20.45 8.21 12.39
CA ALA A 97 20.20 7.81 11.01
C ALA A 97 18.81 8.28 10.53
N ASP A 98 17.79 8.22 11.39
CA ASP A 98 16.46 8.72 11.02
C ASP A 98 16.48 10.24 10.94
N ARG A 99 17.08 10.93 11.92
CA ARG A 99 17.27 12.40 11.88
C ARG A 99 17.92 12.88 10.59
N ALA A 100 18.93 12.17 10.10
CA ALA A 100 19.58 12.50 8.84
C ALA A 100 18.66 12.31 7.63
N LYS A 101 17.88 11.22 7.61
CA LYS A 101 16.97 10.90 6.49
C LYS A 101 15.75 11.82 6.42
N VAL A 102 15.29 12.33 7.55
CA VAL A 102 14.15 13.26 7.61
C VAL A 102 14.58 14.70 7.85
N ALA A 103 15.86 15.06 7.67
CA ALA A 103 16.39 16.38 8.02
C ALA A 103 15.61 17.54 7.35
N ASP A 104 15.20 17.35 6.09
CA ASP A 104 14.42 18.33 5.32
C ASP A 104 12.98 18.50 5.82
N TYR A 105 12.44 17.53 6.56
CA TYR A 105 11.03 17.47 6.96
C TYR A 105 10.82 17.64 8.47
N GLY A 106 11.65 16.97 9.29
CA GLY A 106 11.42 16.76 10.72
C GLY A 106 10.56 15.52 11.01
N PHE A 107 10.13 15.41 12.28
CA PHE A 107 9.30 14.29 12.77
C PHE A 107 7.82 14.66 12.92
N ALA A 108 7.50 15.94 12.81
CA ALA A 108 6.15 16.50 12.81
C ALA A 108 6.16 17.79 11.98
N ARG A 109 4.97 18.23 11.53
CA ARG A 109 4.83 19.49 10.81
C ARG A 109 5.42 20.63 11.64
N THR A 110 6.30 21.40 11.02
CA THR A 110 6.90 22.60 11.60
C THR A 110 6.67 23.76 10.62
N PRO A 111 6.13 24.91 11.06
CA PRO A 111 5.91 26.06 10.19
C PRO A 111 7.17 26.44 9.41
N GLY A 112 7.01 26.68 8.10
CA GLY A 112 8.11 27.05 7.20
C GLY A 112 9.05 25.90 6.82
N ARG A 113 8.82 24.67 7.25
CA ARG A 113 9.54 23.48 6.78
C ARG A 113 8.70 22.65 5.81
N PRO A 114 9.33 22.01 4.82
CA PRO A 114 8.66 20.98 4.03
C PRO A 114 7.99 19.92 4.92
N TRP A 115 6.84 19.44 4.49
CA TRP A 115 6.15 18.33 5.14
C TRP A 115 5.62 17.35 4.08
N ILE A 116 5.45 16.09 4.46
CA ILE A 116 5.02 15.03 3.55
C ILE A 116 3.58 15.21 3.03
N LEU A 117 2.81 16.10 3.66
CA LEU A 117 1.44 16.43 3.30
C LEU A 117 1.28 17.95 3.14
N PRO A 118 0.38 18.42 2.24
CA PRO A 118 0.06 19.84 2.12
C PRO A 118 -0.49 20.41 3.44
N GLU A 119 -0.27 21.71 3.66
CA GLU A 119 -0.78 22.42 4.82
C GLU A 119 -2.31 22.51 4.79
N GLY A 120 -2.95 22.35 5.96
CA GLY A 120 -4.41 22.45 6.07
C GLY A 120 -5.18 21.26 5.49
N LEU A 121 -4.50 20.18 5.07
CA LEU A 121 -5.18 18.98 4.60
C LEU A 121 -6.09 18.41 5.69
N THR A 122 -7.36 18.20 5.33
CA THR A 122 -8.36 17.59 6.21
C THR A 122 -8.84 16.27 5.63
N VAL A 123 -9.21 15.34 6.50
CA VAL A 123 -9.86 14.08 6.16
C VAL A 123 -11.16 13.98 6.93
N GLN A 124 -12.29 13.89 6.21
CA GLN A 124 -13.61 13.73 6.79
C GLN A 124 -13.91 14.78 7.88
N GLY A 125 -13.52 16.04 7.62
CA GLY A 125 -13.74 17.18 8.50
C GLY A 125 -12.73 17.36 9.64
N ARG A 126 -11.68 16.55 9.72
CA ARG A 126 -10.62 16.66 10.76
C ARG A 126 -9.25 16.96 10.13
N PRO A 127 -8.39 17.80 10.72
CA PRO A 127 -7.03 17.97 10.25
C PRO A 127 -6.27 16.64 10.25
N VAL A 128 -5.61 16.30 9.13
CA VAL A 128 -4.88 15.01 9.03
C VAL A 128 -3.70 14.97 10.00
N ASP A 129 -3.07 16.11 10.27
CA ASP A 129 -1.94 16.21 11.19
C ASP A 129 -2.30 15.79 12.63
N GLU A 130 -3.57 15.93 13.05
CA GLU A 130 -4.06 15.46 14.37
C GLU A 130 -4.12 13.94 14.48
N LEU A 131 -4.09 13.22 13.35
CA LEU A 131 -4.14 11.76 13.32
C LEU A 131 -2.75 11.12 13.45
N PHE A 132 -1.67 11.91 13.34
CA PHE A 132 -0.31 11.38 13.44
C PHE A 132 0.01 10.97 14.87
N CYS A 133 0.57 9.76 15.01
CA CYS A 133 1.20 9.33 16.25
C CYS A 133 2.48 8.53 15.98
N THR A 134 3.50 8.76 16.79
CA THR A 134 4.78 8.08 16.66
C THR A 134 4.82 6.83 17.53
N ILE A 135 5.10 5.69 16.92
CA ILE A 135 5.48 4.46 17.61
C ILE A 135 6.89 4.12 17.14
N ALA A 136 7.89 4.77 17.75
CA ALA A 136 9.27 4.63 17.28
C ALA A 136 9.76 3.17 17.39
N SER A 137 10.37 2.65 16.33
CA SER A 137 11.03 1.33 16.30
C SER A 137 12.44 1.42 16.91
N THR A 138 12.51 1.82 18.18
CA THR A 138 13.73 2.16 18.95
C THR A 138 14.75 1.02 19.05
N TYR A 139 14.33 -0.23 18.87
CA TYR A 139 15.24 -1.37 18.79
C TYR A 139 16.26 -1.23 17.66
N ARG A 140 15.97 -0.40 16.63
CA ARG A 140 16.90 -0.10 15.53
C ARG A 140 18.13 0.70 15.96
N ARG A 141 18.12 1.32 17.15
CA ARG A 141 19.31 1.97 17.75
C ARG A 141 20.41 0.95 18.08
N LEU A 142 20.03 -0.31 18.33
CA LEU A 142 20.97 -1.38 18.61
C LEU A 142 21.65 -1.87 17.32
N PRO A 143 22.86 -2.45 17.42
CA PRO A 143 23.50 -3.19 16.32
C PRO A 143 22.57 -4.27 15.73
N ARG A 144 22.79 -4.65 14.47
CA ARG A 144 21.94 -5.64 13.78
C ARG A 144 22.05 -7.04 14.38
N ASP A 145 23.20 -7.36 14.96
CA ASP A 145 23.56 -8.64 15.58
C ASP A 145 23.30 -8.70 17.10
N ALA A 146 22.86 -7.58 17.70
CA ALA A 146 22.52 -7.54 19.12
C ALA A 146 21.33 -8.46 19.44
N ARG A 147 21.45 -9.31 20.46
CA ARG A 147 20.40 -10.28 20.86
C ARG A 147 19.14 -9.56 21.35
N GLU A 148 19.33 -8.44 22.04
CA GLU A 148 18.30 -7.57 22.60
C GLU A 148 17.42 -6.96 21.50
N ARG A 149 17.91 -6.92 20.25
CA ARG A 149 17.16 -6.43 19.09
C ARG A 149 15.88 -7.23 18.86
N VAL A 150 15.91 -8.54 19.12
CA VAL A 150 14.74 -9.43 19.01
C VAL A 150 13.65 -8.98 19.99
N ALA A 151 13.98 -8.91 21.29
CA ALA A 151 13.04 -8.49 22.33
C ALA A 151 12.54 -7.05 22.08
N GLY A 152 13.41 -6.15 21.62
CA GLY A 152 13.03 -4.79 21.27
C GLY A 152 12.07 -4.71 20.09
N LYS A 153 12.23 -5.56 19.07
CA LYS A 153 11.28 -5.65 17.95
C LYS A 153 9.91 -6.14 18.41
N GLN A 154 9.87 -7.17 19.27
CA GLN A 154 8.62 -7.67 19.87
C GLN A 154 7.93 -6.58 20.70
N ALA A 155 8.68 -5.81 21.49
CA ALA A 155 8.14 -4.69 22.24
C ALA A 155 7.61 -3.55 21.34
N PHE A 156 8.22 -3.33 20.18
CA PHE A 156 7.70 -2.42 19.16
C PHE A 156 6.39 -2.93 18.54
N GLU A 157 6.33 -4.18 18.11
CA GLU A 157 5.10 -4.76 17.53
C GLU A 157 3.95 -4.85 18.54
N ARG A 158 4.25 -5.04 19.82
CA ARG A 158 3.25 -4.99 20.90
C ARG A 158 2.65 -3.60 21.08
N ARG A 159 3.46 -2.54 21.06
CA ARG A 159 2.95 -1.17 21.11
C ARG A 159 2.13 -0.82 19.87
N LEU A 160 2.53 -1.32 18.70
CA LEU A 160 1.70 -1.23 17.49
C LEU A 160 0.35 -1.93 17.72
N LEU A 161 0.35 -3.17 18.23
CA LEU A 161 -0.88 -3.91 18.54
C LEU A 161 -1.79 -3.11 19.49
N GLU A 162 -1.24 -2.63 20.61
CA GLU A 162 -1.96 -1.83 21.60
C GLU A 162 -2.62 -0.61 20.95
N ARG A 163 -1.86 0.14 20.14
CA ARG A 163 -2.41 1.31 19.45
C ARG A 163 -3.47 0.97 18.42
N LEU A 164 -3.29 -0.12 17.67
CA LEU A 164 -4.29 -0.58 16.70
C LEU A 164 -5.60 -0.99 17.39
N LEU A 165 -5.52 -1.59 18.59
CA LEU A 165 -6.69 -1.92 19.40
C LEU A 165 -7.36 -0.65 19.96
N GLU A 166 -6.59 0.32 20.47
CA GLU A 166 -7.13 1.61 20.93
C GLU A 166 -7.86 2.40 19.84
N LEU A 167 -7.42 2.24 18.59
CA LEU A 167 -8.03 2.89 17.42
C LEU A 167 -9.21 2.10 16.85
N ASP A 168 -9.55 0.96 17.45
CA ASP A 168 -10.54 -0.01 16.95
C ASP A 168 -10.31 -0.37 15.48
N ALA A 169 -9.05 -0.63 15.10
CA ALA A 169 -8.68 -0.83 13.70
C ALA A 169 -9.31 -2.10 13.09
N ASP A 170 -10.07 -1.92 12.01
CA ASP A 170 -10.63 -3.02 11.22
C ASP A 170 -9.66 -3.42 10.10
N VAL A 171 -9.02 -2.43 9.48
CA VAL A 171 -8.02 -2.60 8.42
C VAL A 171 -6.82 -1.71 8.66
N VAL A 172 -5.63 -2.22 8.31
CA VAL A 172 -4.38 -1.48 8.37
C VAL A 172 -3.77 -1.42 6.98
N VAL A 173 -3.39 -0.23 6.54
CA VAL A 173 -2.60 -0.02 5.32
C VAL A 173 -1.17 0.31 5.72
N LEU A 174 -0.21 -0.45 5.21
CA LEU A 174 1.20 -0.11 5.24
C LEU A 174 1.59 0.57 3.94
N ASP A 175 2.33 1.66 4.04
CA ASP A 175 2.93 2.38 2.93
C ASP A 175 4.39 2.65 3.26
N GLY A 176 5.29 1.89 2.63
CA GLY A 176 6.72 2.07 2.83
C GLY A 176 7.17 1.89 4.30
N LEU A 177 6.49 1.04 5.07
CA LEU A 177 6.96 0.65 6.40
C LEU A 177 8.25 -0.16 6.24
N LEU A 178 9.38 0.41 6.65
CA LEU A 178 10.70 -0.24 6.49
C LEU A 178 11.01 -1.29 7.58
N VAL A 179 10.03 -1.60 8.42
CA VAL A 179 10.09 -2.67 9.41
C VAL A 179 9.27 -3.85 8.90
N ILE A 180 9.93 -4.97 8.65
CA ILE A 180 9.26 -6.23 8.32
C ILE A 180 8.52 -6.71 9.58
N LEU A 181 7.19 -6.74 9.53
CA LEU A 181 6.36 -7.22 10.63
C LEU A 181 6.49 -8.73 10.81
N ASP A 182 6.22 -9.22 12.02
CA ASP A 182 6.26 -10.64 12.34
C ASP A 182 5.08 -11.08 13.21
N GLU A 183 5.09 -10.77 14.51
CA GLU A 183 4.08 -11.19 15.48
C GLU A 183 2.67 -10.69 15.12
N LEU A 184 2.56 -9.47 14.57
CA LEU A 184 1.29 -8.87 14.15
C LEU A 184 0.59 -9.59 12.99
N VAL A 185 1.35 -10.27 12.13
CA VAL A 185 0.86 -10.81 10.84
C VAL A 185 0.86 -12.33 10.77
N ARG A 186 1.43 -13.01 11.78
CA ARG A 186 1.43 -14.49 11.88
C ARG A 186 0.02 -15.06 11.79
N PRO A 187 -0.17 -16.26 11.19
CA PRO A 187 -1.44 -16.96 11.23
C PRO A 187 -1.99 -17.08 12.66
N GLY A 188 -3.25 -16.70 12.85
CA GLY A 188 -3.92 -16.68 14.15
C GLY A 188 -3.72 -15.38 14.97
N ALA A 189 -2.82 -14.48 14.57
CA ALA A 189 -2.72 -13.16 15.17
C ALA A 189 -3.98 -12.31 14.87
N ARG A 190 -4.30 -11.36 15.75
CA ARG A 190 -5.49 -10.49 15.62
C ARG A 190 -5.57 -9.77 14.28
N PHE A 191 -4.42 -9.37 13.74
CA PHE A 191 -4.32 -8.62 12.49
C PHE A 191 -3.88 -9.46 11.28
N HIS A 192 -3.84 -10.79 11.42
CA HIS A 192 -3.64 -11.68 10.28
C HIS A 192 -4.75 -11.44 9.23
N ARG A 193 -4.35 -11.21 7.97
CA ARG A 193 -5.25 -10.80 6.86
C ARG A 193 -6.08 -9.54 7.12
N ARG A 194 -5.62 -8.66 8.01
CA ARG A 194 -6.17 -7.30 8.22
C ARG A 194 -5.17 -6.20 7.91
N ILE A 195 -3.91 -6.56 7.72
CA ILE A 195 -2.85 -5.64 7.28
C ILE A 195 -2.59 -5.88 5.79
N ALA A 196 -2.71 -4.82 5.00
CA ALA A 196 -2.34 -4.81 3.59
C ALA A 196 -1.24 -3.78 3.35
N ASN A 197 -0.28 -4.11 2.49
CA ASN A 197 0.79 -3.20 2.07
C ASN A 197 0.52 -2.72 0.64
N ILE A 198 0.75 -1.43 0.41
CA ILE A 198 0.84 -0.87 -0.95
C ILE A 198 2.32 -0.82 -1.36
N HIS A 199 2.66 -1.52 -2.44
CA HIS A 199 4.04 -1.71 -2.89
C HIS A 199 4.25 -1.19 -4.31
N PRO A 200 5.31 -0.40 -4.60
CA PRO A 200 5.60 0.16 -5.93
C PRO A 200 6.26 -0.85 -6.90
N GLY A 201 5.75 -2.07 -6.94
CA GLY A 201 6.15 -3.14 -7.86
C GLY A 201 5.12 -4.26 -7.87
N ILE A 202 5.13 -5.11 -8.89
CA ILE A 202 4.27 -6.30 -8.91
C ILE A 202 4.83 -7.34 -7.93
N THR A 203 3.99 -7.85 -7.02
CA THR A 203 4.38 -8.85 -6.04
C THR A 203 3.87 -10.25 -6.37
N ALA A 204 2.94 -10.40 -7.31
CA ALA A 204 2.42 -11.70 -7.72
C ALA A 204 3.54 -12.69 -8.10
N ASP A 205 3.50 -13.88 -7.50
CA ASP A 205 4.48 -14.93 -7.77
C ASP A 205 4.42 -15.40 -9.22
N GLY A 206 5.60 -15.59 -9.82
CA GLY A 206 5.74 -16.00 -11.22
C GLY A 206 5.44 -14.91 -12.25
N SER A 207 5.08 -13.69 -11.84
CA SER A 207 4.94 -12.56 -12.77
C SER A 207 6.29 -12.21 -13.41
N PRO A 208 6.38 -12.05 -14.73
CA PRO A 208 7.60 -11.56 -15.38
C PRO A 208 7.95 -10.12 -14.97
N TYR A 209 6.97 -9.39 -14.43
CA TYR A 209 7.12 -8.02 -13.92
C TYR A 209 7.35 -7.99 -12.40
N GLN A 210 7.61 -9.14 -11.75
CA GLN A 210 7.77 -9.19 -10.30
C GLN A 210 8.93 -8.31 -9.83
N ARG A 211 8.64 -7.41 -8.89
CA ARG A 211 9.59 -6.48 -8.26
C ARG A 211 9.24 -6.37 -6.77
N ARG A 212 9.84 -7.22 -5.94
CA ARG A 212 9.63 -7.27 -4.48
C ARG A 212 10.74 -6.56 -3.71
N GLY A 213 10.46 -6.20 -2.46
CA GLY A 213 11.45 -5.70 -1.51
C GLY A 213 11.87 -4.25 -1.74
N ALA A 214 12.82 -3.82 -0.92
CA ALA A 214 13.22 -2.41 -0.81
C ALA A 214 13.81 -1.80 -2.11
N TRP A 215 14.24 -2.64 -3.05
CA TRP A 215 14.89 -2.20 -4.29
C TRP A 215 13.96 -2.22 -5.50
N ALA A 216 12.66 -2.50 -5.33
CA ALA A 216 11.71 -2.71 -6.42
C ALA A 216 11.74 -1.65 -7.54
N THR A 217 11.78 -0.35 -7.19
CA THR A 217 11.84 0.72 -8.21
C THR A 217 13.19 0.77 -8.93
N LEU A 218 14.29 0.50 -8.22
CA LEU A 218 15.62 0.45 -8.82
C LEU A 218 15.79 -0.80 -9.71
N ASP A 219 15.28 -1.95 -9.28
CA ASP A 219 15.20 -3.16 -10.08
C ASP A 219 14.34 -2.98 -11.34
N ALA A 220 13.30 -2.14 -11.27
CA ALA A 220 12.52 -1.75 -12.44
C ALA A 220 13.35 -0.91 -13.43
N LEU A 221 14.10 0.09 -12.95
CA LEU A 221 15.00 0.90 -13.80
C LEU A 221 16.12 0.08 -14.43
N HIS A 222 16.83 -0.73 -13.65
CA HIS A 222 17.88 -1.60 -14.18
C HIS A 222 17.29 -2.65 -15.13
N GLY A 223 16.13 -3.23 -14.78
CA GLY A 223 15.43 -4.16 -15.65
C GLY A 223 15.07 -3.55 -17.00
N ALA A 224 14.65 -2.30 -17.06
CA ALA A 224 14.38 -1.59 -18.33
C ALA A 224 15.65 -1.34 -19.17
N ARG A 225 16.83 -1.36 -18.54
CA ARG A 225 18.13 -1.26 -19.21
C ARG A 225 18.69 -2.62 -19.63
N GLY A 226 17.96 -3.72 -19.37
CA GLY A 226 18.45 -5.07 -19.60
C GLY A 226 19.50 -5.49 -18.56
N GLU A 227 19.39 -4.97 -17.35
CA GLU A 227 20.32 -5.20 -16.25
C GLU A 227 19.63 -5.81 -15.02
N ARG A 228 20.36 -6.65 -14.29
CA ARG A 228 19.99 -7.10 -12.95
C ARG A 228 21.14 -6.86 -12.00
N VAL A 229 20.85 -6.19 -10.88
CA VAL A 229 21.82 -5.85 -9.83
C VAL A 229 21.65 -6.81 -8.65
N ASP A 230 22.75 -7.40 -8.20
CA ASP A 230 22.82 -8.04 -6.88
C ASP A 230 23.23 -7.00 -5.84
N TRP A 231 22.26 -6.46 -5.12
CA TRP A 231 22.46 -5.41 -4.12
C TRP A 231 23.32 -5.84 -2.92
N SER A 232 23.62 -7.13 -2.75
CA SER A 232 24.48 -7.62 -1.67
C SER A 232 25.98 -7.36 -1.94
N ASN A 233 26.38 -7.37 -3.21
CA ASN A 233 27.77 -7.23 -3.64
C ASN A 233 27.97 -6.18 -4.75
N GLY A 234 26.90 -5.60 -5.27
CA GLY A 234 26.90 -4.56 -6.31
C GLY A 234 27.20 -5.07 -7.72
N THR A 235 27.17 -6.38 -7.95
CA THR A 235 27.42 -6.94 -9.29
C THR A 235 26.21 -6.77 -10.20
N THR A 236 26.46 -6.49 -11.48
CA THR A 236 25.42 -6.33 -12.50
C THR A 236 25.57 -7.41 -13.57
N SER A 237 24.45 -8.00 -13.98
CA SER A 237 24.36 -9.00 -15.05
C SER A 237 23.35 -8.57 -16.12
N SER A 238 23.54 -9.06 -17.35
CA SER A 238 22.61 -8.79 -18.46
C SER A 238 21.40 -9.71 -18.39
N VAL A 239 20.22 -9.15 -18.65
CA VAL A 239 18.93 -9.85 -18.71
C VAL A 239 18.07 -9.28 -19.84
N GLU A 240 17.03 -10.00 -20.22
CA GLU A 240 16.00 -9.47 -21.12
C GLU A 240 15.37 -8.18 -20.55
N PRO A 241 15.27 -7.10 -21.33
CA PRO A 241 14.68 -5.85 -20.85
C PRO A 241 13.22 -6.00 -20.42
N VAL A 242 12.89 -5.42 -19.27
CA VAL A 242 11.52 -5.35 -18.76
C VAL A 242 11.10 -3.89 -18.66
N MET A 243 10.30 -3.46 -19.64
CA MET A 243 9.96 -2.04 -19.88
C MET A 243 8.66 -1.60 -19.20
N MET A 244 8.19 -2.37 -18.22
CA MET A 244 6.93 -2.11 -17.53
C MET A 244 7.10 -2.47 -16.05
N THR A 245 6.53 -1.65 -15.18
CA THR A 245 6.31 -1.97 -13.77
C THR A 245 4.89 -1.57 -13.38
N GLY A 246 4.56 -1.84 -12.13
CA GLY A 246 3.25 -1.57 -11.58
C GLY A 246 3.31 -1.38 -10.08
N ALA A 247 2.19 -1.65 -9.45
CA ALA A 247 2.05 -1.67 -8.01
C ALA A 247 1.11 -2.80 -7.59
N SER A 248 1.35 -3.29 -6.38
CA SER A 248 0.56 -4.34 -5.76
C SER A 248 0.04 -3.89 -4.42
N PHE A 249 -1.25 -4.08 -4.21
CA PHE A 249 -1.88 -4.03 -2.91
C PHE A 249 -2.10 -5.47 -2.45
N HIS A 250 -1.43 -5.89 -1.38
CA HIS A 250 -1.39 -7.29 -0.98
C HIS A 250 -1.45 -7.43 0.55
N TYR A 251 -1.94 -8.57 1.04
CA TYR A 251 -1.85 -8.86 2.47
C TYR A 251 -0.39 -8.99 2.90
N VAL A 252 -0.11 -8.58 4.13
CA VAL A 252 1.20 -8.75 4.74
C VAL A 252 1.27 -10.12 5.41
N ASP A 253 2.38 -10.83 5.18
CA ASP A 253 2.75 -12.07 5.85
C ASP A 253 4.18 -11.96 6.41
N ASN A 254 4.75 -13.08 6.84
CA ASN A 254 6.09 -13.11 7.44
C ASN A 254 7.24 -13.00 6.40
N GLY A 255 6.94 -12.93 5.10
CA GLY A 255 7.93 -12.75 4.06
C GLY A 255 8.05 -11.30 3.58
N ILE A 256 8.88 -11.08 2.57
CA ILE A 256 9.12 -9.75 1.98
C ILE A 256 8.23 -9.62 0.74
N ASP A 257 7.18 -8.82 0.87
CA ASP A 257 6.21 -8.54 -0.19
C ASP A 257 5.67 -9.81 -0.87
N SER A 258 5.44 -10.87 -0.08
CA SER A 258 5.07 -12.21 -0.56
C SER A 258 3.62 -12.62 -0.29
N GLY A 259 2.90 -11.89 0.54
CA GLY A 259 1.53 -12.25 0.88
C GLY A 259 0.57 -12.15 -0.30
N GLU A 260 -0.59 -12.79 -0.15
CA GLU A 260 -1.63 -12.88 -1.19
C GLU A 260 -2.00 -11.50 -1.74
N VAL A 261 -1.90 -11.35 -3.06
CA VAL A 261 -2.29 -10.13 -3.78
C VAL A 261 -3.79 -9.91 -3.70
N ILE A 262 -4.19 -8.71 -3.28
CA ILE A 262 -5.58 -8.25 -3.29
C ILE A 262 -5.89 -7.59 -4.63
N CYS A 263 -4.98 -6.73 -5.10
CA CYS A 263 -5.11 -6.01 -6.37
C CYS A 263 -3.74 -5.67 -6.95
N ASP A 264 -3.52 -5.98 -8.23
CA ASP A 264 -2.38 -5.51 -9.01
C ASP A 264 -2.82 -4.47 -10.02
N VAL A 265 -1.97 -3.48 -10.27
CA VAL A 265 -2.07 -2.58 -11.42
C VAL A 265 -0.72 -2.51 -12.10
N LEU A 266 -0.66 -2.92 -13.37
CA LEU A 266 0.52 -2.90 -14.22
C LEU A 266 0.29 -1.94 -15.38
N ASP A 267 0.54 -0.65 -15.16
CA ASP A 267 0.31 0.39 -16.17
C ASP A 267 1.43 1.44 -16.18
N THR A 268 2.64 1.10 -15.77
CA THR A 268 3.77 2.05 -15.74
C THR A 268 4.86 1.62 -16.72
N PRO A 269 4.85 2.16 -17.96
CA PRO A 269 5.97 2.03 -18.88
C PRO A 269 7.22 2.66 -18.29
N ILE A 270 8.37 2.08 -18.60
CA ILE A 270 9.68 2.53 -18.14
C ILE A 270 10.52 2.81 -19.38
N ALA A 271 11.06 4.01 -19.50
CA ALA A 271 12.09 4.31 -20.49
C ALA A 271 13.49 4.02 -19.92
N PRO A 272 14.47 3.56 -20.71
CA PRO A 272 15.81 3.26 -20.19
C PRO A 272 16.52 4.48 -19.58
N ASP A 273 16.16 5.69 -20.04
CA ASP A 273 16.67 6.98 -19.59
C ASP A 273 15.84 7.63 -18.47
N ASP A 274 14.80 6.96 -17.96
CA ASP A 274 14.04 7.45 -16.80
C ASP A 274 14.96 7.57 -15.57
N THR A 275 14.78 8.66 -14.84
CA THR A 275 15.36 8.84 -13.51
C THR A 275 14.50 8.16 -12.44
N ILE A 276 15.06 7.97 -11.25
CA ILE A 276 14.32 7.39 -10.12
C ILE A 276 13.10 8.21 -9.70
N LEU A 277 13.19 9.54 -9.76
CA LEU A 277 12.06 10.40 -9.39
C LEU A 277 10.97 10.40 -10.46
N GLU A 278 11.34 10.35 -11.74
CA GLU A 278 10.38 10.21 -12.84
C GLU A 278 9.66 8.87 -12.77
N LEU A 279 10.37 7.76 -12.59
CA LEU A 279 9.73 6.45 -12.49
C LEU A 279 8.84 6.36 -11.25
N ARG A 280 9.27 6.85 -10.08
CA ARG A 280 8.41 6.88 -8.89
C ARG A 280 7.14 7.68 -9.15
N TRP A 281 7.28 8.88 -9.72
CA TRP A 281 6.13 9.73 -10.02
C TRP A 281 5.18 9.03 -11.01
N ASN A 282 5.71 8.50 -12.12
CA ASN A 282 4.93 7.76 -13.11
C ASN A 282 4.23 6.55 -12.48
N ASN A 283 4.95 5.77 -11.67
CA ASN A 283 4.39 4.58 -11.04
C ASN A 283 3.30 4.92 -10.03
N PHE A 284 3.47 6.03 -9.30
CA PHE A 284 2.48 6.48 -8.34
C PHE A 284 1.18 6.85 -9.04
N GLN A 285 1.24 7.69 -10.07
CA GLN A 285 0.06 8.15 -10.80
C GLN A 285 -0.65 7.02 -11.56
N ARG A 286 0.13 6.14 -12.22
CA ARG A 286 -0.40 5.18 -13.18
C ARG A 286 -0.78 3.84 -12.55
N SER A 287 -0.10 3.45 -11.47
CA SER A 287 -0.28 2.11 -10.90
C SER A 287 -0.54 2.12 -9.38
N LEU A 288 0.27 2.81 -8.58
CA LEU A 288 0.18 2.73 -7.11
C LEU A 288 -1.12 3.32 -6.57
N PHE A 289 -1.48 4.52 -6.99
CA PHE A 289 -2.72 5.16 -6.57
C PHE A 289 -3.96 4.35 -7.01
N PRO A 290 -4.06 3.90 -8.29
CA PRO A 290 -5.11 2.98 -8.70
C PRO A 290 -5.13 1.66 -7.91
N ALA A 291 -3.97 1.05 -7.62
CA ALA A 291 -3.89 -0.21 -6.87
C ALA A 291 -4.38 -0.04 -5.43
N LEU A 292 -3.98 1.06 -4.76
CA LEU A 292 -4.43 1.40 -3.41
C LEU A 292 -5.95 1.56 -3.36
N GLU A 293 -6.53 2.37 -4.24
CA GLU A 293 -7.97 2.63 -4.26
C GLU A 293 -8.78 1.37 -4.61
N ARG A 294 -8.41 0.67 -5.68
CA ARG A 294 -9.09 -0.58 -6.09
C ARG A 294 -8.96 -1.65 -5.02
N GLY A 295 -7.77 -1.78 -4.43
CA GLY A 295 -7.50 -2.72 -3.35
C GLY A 295 -8.36 -2.44 -2.12
N LEU A 296 -8.51 -1.18 -1.73
CA LEU A 296 -9.40 -0.80 -0.64
C LEU A 296 -10.88 -1.04 -0.97
N HIS A 297 -11.33 -0.82 -2.20
CA HIS A 297 -12.70 -1.21 -2.59
C HIS A 297 -12.93 -2.71 -2.43
N VAL A 298 -11.97 -3.55 -2.85
CA VAL A 298 -12.05 -5.02 -2.66
C VAL A 298 -12.08 -5.38 -1.18
N LEU A 299 -11.28 -4.74 -0.33
CA LEU A 299 -11.29 -4.98 1.11
C LEU A 299 -12.57 -4.51 1.80
N ALA A 300 -13.23 -3.47 1.26
CA ALA A 300 -14.45 -2.93 1.83
C ALA A 300 -15.59 -3.94 1.69
N ASP A 301 -15.66 -4.62 0.55
CA ASP A 301 -16.72 -5.59 0.22
C ASP A 301 -16.50 -6.98 0.81
N ARG A 302 -15.27 -7.26 1.29
CA ARG A 302 -15.02 -8.44 2.12
C ARG A 302 -15.67 -8.22 3.48
N HIS A 303 -16.75 -8.97 3.74
CA HIS A 303 -17.27 -9.14 5.09
C HIS A 303 -16.19 -9.82 5.93
N ASP A 304 -15.96 -9.32 7.14
CA ASP A 304 -15.00 -9.92 8.06
C ASP A 304 -15.52 -11.32 8.45
N ALA A 305 -15.10 -12.34 7.71
CA ALA A 305 -15.28 -13.73 8.09
C ALA A 305 -14.34 -14.01 9.28
N GLY A 306 -14.69 -13.49 10.45
CA GLY A 306 -13.86 -13.60 11.65
C GLY A 306 -13.87 -12.35 12.52
N ALA A 307 -15.05 -11.84 12.86
CA ALA A 307 -15.23 -11.31 14.20
C ALA A 307 -15.28 -12.52 15.14
N LEU A 308 -14.12 -12.89 15.69
CA LEU A 308 -14.05 -13.57 16.98
C LEU A 308 -14.30 -12.53 18.06
#